data_AF-X6N676-F1
#
_entry.id   AF-X6N676-F1
#
_cell.length_a   1.000
_cell.length_b   1.000
_cell.length_c   1.000
_cell.angle_alpha   90.00
_cell.angle_beta   90.00
_cell.angle_gamma   90.00
#
_symmetry.space_group_name_H-M   'P 1'
#
loop_
_entity.id
_entity.type
_entity.pdbx_description
1 polymer ?
#
loop_
_entity_poly.entity_id
_entity_poly.type
_entity_poly.pdbx_seq_one_letter_code
_entity_poly.pdbx_strand_id
1 'polypeptide(L)'
;MKDANADTNVQIMLCDTIIVTMNEYWDLYDDSVPDVFKFMLHCTKSKDEQLAMEAVEFWPYYVVDPNKDKLVFQDYLSDLCPVLLQRMRYTPALLELIDWEKDDCSKAPDKEEDVMPLHYQSRTENQSRTEKSDSILEQDADDDETKWNIRKGAAGALDCITRCQELTQPLLKQIGPLIVNFLGSSDYLFVYFVRKQHTKQTSNKEAGLLAVGALCATGYELITPQLPKMVPYMLMQMKDENILVCSIACWAISRVSLWFDTED
;
A
#
# COMPACT_ATOMS: atom_id res chain seq x y z
N MET A 1 -19.61 -18.37 26.70
CA MET A 1 -18.87 -17.92 25.51
C MET A 1 -19.07 -16.41 25.42
N LYS A 2 -18.02 -15.61 25.60
CA LYS A 2 -18.08 -14.20 25.21
C LYS A 2 -18.25 -14.18 23.70
N ASP A 3 -19.17 -13.37 23.21
CA ASP A 3 -19.49 -13.27 21.79
C ASP A 3 -18.30 -12.61 21.09
N ALA A 4 -17.47 -13.41 20.40
CA ALA A 4 -16.22 -12.93 19.81
C ALA A 4 -16.45 -11.77 18.82
N ASN A 5 -17.62 -11.76 18.18
CA ASN A 5 -18.03 -10.70 17.25
C ASN A 5 -18.32 -9.37 17.96
N ALA A 6 -18.83 -9.42 19.19
CA ALA A 6 -19.06 -8.21 19.98
C ALA A 6 -17.73 -7.58 20.42
N ASP A 7 -16.72 -8.40 20.70
CA ASP A 7 -15.36 -7.94 21.05
C ASP A 7 -14.70 -7.24 19.86
N THR A 8 -14.77 -7.82 18.66
CA THR A 8 -14.23 -7.21 17.43
C THR A 8 -14.90 -5.88 17.08
N ASN A 9 -16.23 -5.78 17.22
CA ASN A 9 -16.94 -4.52 16.99
C ASN A 9 -16.51 -3.42 17.98
N VAL A 10 -16.29 -3.78 19.25
CA VAL A 10 -15.76 -2.84 20.25
C VAL A 10 -14.34 -2.40 19.89
N GLN A 11 -13.49 -3.31 19.42
CA GLN A 11 -12.14 -2.98 18.98
C GLN A 11 -12.13 -2.04 17.76
N ILE A 12 -13.01 -2.29 16.78
CA ILE A 12 -13.21 -1.42 15.61
C ILE A 12 -13.56 0.00 16.05
N MET A 13 -14.58 0.14 16.91
CA MET A 13 -14.99 1.45 17.44
C MET A 13 -13.87 2.11 18.26
N LEU A 14 -13.09 1.31 18.99
CA LEU A 14 -11.99 1.82 19.78
C LEU A 14 -10.83 2.33 18.91
N CYS A 15 -10.51 1.65 17.80
CA CYS A 15 -9.51 2.14 16.83
C CYS A 15 -9.89 3.52 16.29
N ASP A 16 -11.10 3.67 15.77
CA ASP A 16 -11.61 4.94 15.25
C ASP A 16 -11.65 6.03 16.35
N THR A 17 -12.19 5.70 17.52
CA THR A 17 -12.26 6.63 18.65
C THR A 17 -10.86 7.14 19.03
N ILE A 18 -9.87 6.25 19.14
CA ILE A 18 -8.49 6.63 19.49
C ILE A 18 -7.90 7.57 18.43
N ILE A 19 -8.12 7.32 17.14
CA ILE A 19 -7.64 8.19 16.06
C ILE A 19 -8.21 9.61 16.24
N VAL A 20 -9.52 9.71 16.45
CA VAL A 20 -10.21 11.01 16.62
C VAL A 20 -9.76 11.71 17.91
N THR A 21 -9.75 11.02 19.05
CA THR A 21 -9.45 11.64 20.34
C THR A 21 -7.98 11.98 20.51
N MET A 22 -7.06 11.21 19.93
CA MET A 22 -5.63 11.56 19.93
C MET A 22 -5.32 12.80 19.09
N ASN A 23 -6.17 13.12 18.11
CA ASN A 23 -6.04 14.36 17.34
C ASN A 23 -6.48 15.58 18.16
N GLU A 24 -7.57 15.46 18.90
CA GLU A 24 -8.15 16.59 19.66
C GLU A 24 -7.51 16.77 21.05
N TYR A 25 -7.07 15.69 21.70
CA TYR A 25 -6.68 15.67 23.10
C TYR A 25 -5.35 14.97 23.34
N TRP A 26 -4.33 15.30 22.53
CA TRP A 26 -3.00 14.69 22.59
C TRP A 26 -2.39 14.67 24.01
N ASP A 27 -2.53 15.76 24.78
CA ASP A 27 -1.96 15.88 26.15
C ASP A 27 -2.41 14.77 27.11
N LEU A 28 -3.55 14.12 26.84
CA LEU A 28 -4.05 13.00 27.66
C LEU A 28 -3.38 11.66 27.31
N TYR A 29 -2.70 11.59 26.17
CA TYR A 29 -2.14 10.35 25.63
C TYR A 29 -0.65 10.19 25.85
N ASP A 30 0.10 11.25 26.18
CA ASP A 30 1.57 11.26 26.29
C ASP A 30 2.14 10.04 27.03
N ASP A 31 1.61 9.71 28.22
CA ASP A 31 2.10 8.58 29.03
C ASP A 31 1.63 7.20 28.52
N SER A 32 0.60 7.17 27.67
CA SER A 32 -0.09 5.95 27.21
C SER A 32 0.21 5.57 25.76
N VAL A 33 0.97 6.39 25.03
CA VAL A 33 1.32 6.14 23.61
C VAL A 33 1.86 4.73 23.37
N PRO A 34 2.77 4.16 24.20
CA PRO A 34 3.24 2.80 23.98
C PRO A 34 2.14 1.74 24.06
N ASP A 35 1.15 1.92 24.93
CA ASP A 35 0.04 0.98 25.05
C ASP A 35 -0.96 1.12 23.90
N VAL A 36 -1.20 2.35 23.43
CA VAL A 36 -1.94 2.60 22.18
C VAL A 36 -1.26 1.90 21.01
N PHE A 37 0.07 2.02 20.87
CA PHE A 37 0.80 1.38 19.79
C PHE A 37 0.69 -0.14 19.84
N LYS A 38 0.81 -0.76 21.03
CA LYS A 38 0.59 -2.20 21.17
C LYS A 38 -0.82 -2.61 20.75
N PHE A 39 -1.83 -1.84 21.14
CA PHE A 39 -3.21 -2.10 20.77
C PHE A 39 -3.43 -1.97 19.25
N MET A 40 -2.98 -0.87 18.65
CA MET A 40 -3.10 -0.63 17.21
C MET A 40 -2.33 -1.67 16.40
N LEU A 41 -1.14 -2.07 16.85
CA LEU A 41 -0.35 -3.14 16.22
C LEU A 41 -1.06 -4.50 16.31
N HIS A 42 -1.68 -4.80 17.46
CA HIS A 42 -2.47 -6.00 17.62
C HIS A 42 -3.67 -6.03 16.66
N CYS A 43 -4.40 -4.91 16.55
CA CYS A 43 -5.55 -4.79 15.66
C CYS A 43 -5.14 -4.83 14.18
N THR A 44 -4.02 -4.19 13.81
CA THR A 44 -3.43 -4.28 12.46
C THR A 44 -3.02 -5.73 12.11
N LYS A 45 -2.74 -6.59 13.10
CA LYS A 45 -2.48 -8.04 12.94
C LYS A 45 -3.75 -8.90 12.90
N SER A 46 -4.95 -8.32 13.07
CA SER A 46 -6.22 -9.06 13.10
C SER A 46 -6.56 -9.78 11.78
N LYS A 47 -7.09 -11.00 11.85
CA LYS A 47 -7.60 -11.69 10.65
C LYS A 47 -8.88 -11.05 10.11
N ASP A 48 -9.58 -10.31 10.95
CA ASP A 48 -10.74 -9.51 10.56
C ASP A 48 -10.25 -8.31 9.74
N GLU A 49 -10.65 -8.27 8.46
CA GLU A 49 -10.18 -7.24 7.53
C GLU A 49 -10.69 -5.85 7.92
N GLN A 50 -11.90 -5.74 8.48
CA GLN A 50 -12.44 -4.45 8.91
C GLN A 50 -11.66 -3.89 10.10
N LEU A 51 -11.40 -4.70 11.14
CA LEU A 51 -10.56 -4.26 12.26
C LEU A 51 -9.13 -3.91 11.81
N ALA A 52 -8.55 -4.70 10.90
CA ALA A 52 -7.22 -4.39 10.38
C ALA A 52 -7.20 -3.09 9.57
N MET A 53 -8.29 -2.78 8.85
CA MET A 53 -8.47 -1.53 8.10
C MET A 53 -8.48 -0.32 9.03
N GLU A 54 -9.36 -0.30 10.02
CA GLU A 54 -9.44 0.83 10.96
C GLU A 54 -8.11 1.04 11.70
N ALA A 55 -7.45 -0.05 12.09
CA ALA A 55 -6.18 0.03 12.80
C ALA A 55 -5.01 0.47 11.93
N VAL A 56 -5.00 0.18 10.62
CA VAL A 56 -3.87 0.56 9.74
C VAL A 56 -3.86 2.06 9.46
N GLU A 57 -5.03 2.72 9.49
CA GLU A 57 -5.13 4.16 9.26
C GLU A 57 -4.46 4.98 10.36
N PHE A 58 -4.39 4.44 11.58
CA PHE A 58 -3.73 5.08 12.71
C PHE A 58 -2.28 5.49 12.43
N TRP A 59 -1.50 4.65 11.74
CA TRP A 59 -0.06 4.90 11.55
C TRP A 59 0.21 6.18 10.75
N PRO A 60 -0.42 6.42 9.57
CA PRO A 60 -0.35 7.71 8.90
C PRO A 60 -0.77 8.88 9.79
N TYR A 61 -1.90 8.76 10.53
CA TYR A 61 -2.39 9.83 11.41
C TYR A 61 -1.38 10.20 12.52
N TYR A 62 -0.66 9.22 13.05
CA TYR A 62 0.38 9.48 14.06
C TYR A 62 1.61 10.17 13.46
N VAL A 63 2.05 9.71 12.29
CA VAL A 63 3.31 10.19 11.69
C VAL A 63 3.18 11.57 11.05
N VAL A 64 2.04 11.89 10.44
CA VAL A 64 1.87 13.19 9.76
C VAL A 64 1.80 14.37 10.74
N ASP A 65 1.40 14.15 11.99
CA ASP A 65 1.26 15.22 12.98
C ASP A 65 2.63 15.65 13.56
N PRO A 66 3.07 16.91 13.36
CA PRO A 66 4.37 17.37 13.84
C PRO A 66 4.49 17.44 15.37
N ASN A 67 3.38 17.45 16.12
CA ASN A 67 3.41 17.55 17.58
C ASN A 67 3.68 16.21 18.27
N LYS A 68 3.46 15.09 17.57
CA LYS A 68 3.58 13.74 18.13
C LYS A 68 5.03 13.24 18.12
N ASP A 69 5.49 12.64 19.22
CA ASP A 69 6.87 12.16 19.37
C ASP A 69 7.19 11.01 18.39
N LYS A 70 8.14 11.27 17.49
CA LYS A 70 8.61 10.32 16.48
C LYS A 70 9.61 9.32 17.03
N LEU A 71 10.30 9.60 18.13
CA LEU A 71 11.27 8.68 18.73
C LEU A 71 10.59 7.42 19.26
N VAL A 72 9.46 7.57 19.95
CA VAL A 72 8.64 6.44 20.41
C VAL A 72 8.16 5.60 19.22
N PHE A 73 7.84 6.23 18.09
CA PHE A 73 7.46 5.51 16.87
C PHE A 73 8.62 4.70 16.27
N GLN A 74 9.85 5.21 16.32
CA GLN A 74 11.03 4.50 15.80
C GLN A 74 11.22 3.13 16.47
N ASP A 75 10.99 3.04 17.78
CA ASP A 75 11.14 1.81 18.55
C ASP A 75 10.17 0.70 18.09
N TYR A 76 9.03 1.08 17.50
CA TYR A 76 8.00 0.16 17.01
C TYR A 76 8.19 -0.25 15.54
N LEU A 77 9.10 0.37 14.79
CA LEU A 77 9.32 0.05 13.37
C LEU A 77 9.72 -1.42 13.15
N SER A 78 10.49 -2.01 14.08
CA SER A 78 10.91 -3.41 14.01
C SER A 78 9.72 -4.37 14.03
N ASP A 79 8.67 -4.06 14.79
CA ASP A 79 7.46 -4.86 14.92
C ASP A 79 6.40 -4.51 13.87
N LEU A 80 6.33 -3.24 13.44
CA LEU A 80 5.34 -2.74 12.50
C LEU A 80 5.68 -3.10 11.04
N CYS A 81 6.95 -2.95 10.62
CA CYS A 81 7.37 -3.19 9.23
C CYS A 81 6.99 -4.58 8.69
N PRO A 82 7.23 -5.69 9.43
CA PRO A 82 6.80 -7.02 8.98
C PRO A 82 5.29 -7.12 8.79
N VAL A 83 4.51 -6.43 9.64
CA VAL A 83 3.04 -6.46 9.58
C VAL A 83 2.55 -5.70 8.36
N LEU A 84 3.07 -4.50 8.10
CA LEU A 84 2.69 -3.72 6.92
C LEU A 84 2.99 -4.50 5.64
N LEU A 85 4.19 -5.09 5.51
CA LEU A 85 4.54 -5.92 4.35
C LEU A 85 3.62 -7.14 4.20
N GLN A 86 3.28 -7.81 5.30
CA GLN A 86 2.36 -8.93 5.26
C GLN A 86 0.93 -8.49 4.86
N ARG A 87 0.51 -7.28 5.24
CA ARG A 87 -0.78 -6.68 4.86
C ARG A 87 -0.85 -6.18 3.44
N MET A 88 0.29 -5.90 2.82
CA MET A 88 0.40 -5.62 1.40
C MET A 88 0.20 -6.86 0.51
N ARG A 89 -0.02 -8.06 1.05
CA ARG A 89 -0.30 -9.27 0.27
C ARG A 89 -1.78 -9.41 -0.08
N TYR A 90 -2.06 -10.02 -1.24
CA TYR A 90 -3.42 -10.25 -1.73
C TYR A 90 -4.09 -11.25 -0.81
N THR A 91 -5.19 -10.82 -0.21
CA THR A 91 -6.05 -11.72 0.53
C THR A 91 -6.86 -12.57 -0.46
N PRO A 92 -7.30 -13.77 -0.07
CA PRO A 92 -8.11 -14.61 -0.96
C PRO A 92 -9.37 -13.91 -1.47
N ALA A 93 -10.01 -13.09 -0.63
CA ALA A 93 -11.18 -12.29 -0.99
C ALA A 93 -10.85 -11.27 -2.09
N LEU A 94 -9.73 -10.56 -1.97
CA LEU A 94 -9.31 -9.61 -3.02
C LEU A 94 -8.97 -10.32 -4.34
N LEU A 95 -8.35 -11.50 -4.29
CA LEU A 95 -8.08 -12.30 -5.51
C LEU A 95 -9.35 -12.87 -6.16
N GLU A 96 -10.48 -12.90 -5.47
CA GLU A 96 -11.78 -13.26 -6.04
C GLU A 96 -12.41 -12.14 -6.84
N LEU A 97 -12.03 -10.90 -6.59
CA LEU A 97 -12.52 -9.73 -7.32
C LEU A 97 -11.83 -9.55 -8.68
N ILE A 98 -10.61 -10.08 -8.84
CA ILE A 98 -9.79 -9.92 -10.06
C ILE A 98 -10.38 -10.73 -11.23
N ASP A 99 -10.63 -10.07 -12.36
CA ASP A 99 -11.08 -10.69 -13.61
C ASP A 99 -9.86 -11.04 -14.48
N TRP A 100 -9.22 -12.16 -14.16
CA TRP A 100 -8.00 -12.64 -14.83
C TRP A 100 -8.09 -12.80 -16.36
N GLU A 101 -9.30 -12.90 -16.93
CA GLU A 101 -9.48 -12.97 -18.38
C GLU A 101 -9.50 -11.57 -19.01
N LYS A 102 -10.02 -10.54 -18.32
CA LYS A 102 -10.03 -9.14 -18.79
C LYS A 102 -8.77 -8.37 -18.40
N ASP A 103 -8.24 -8.58 -17.21
CA ASP A 103 -7.09 -7.84 -16.67
C ASP A 103 -5.76 -8.26 -17.31
N ASP A 104 -5.75 -9.38 -18.04
CA ASP A 104 -4.65 -9.77 -18.90
C ASP A 104 -4.78 -9.17 -20.31
N CYS A 105 -4.47 -7.87 -20.41
CA CYS A 105 -4.52 -7.10 -21.66
C CYS A 105 -3.47 -7.56 -22.71
N SER A 106 -2.67 -8.60 -22.44
CA SER A 106 -1.63 -9.07 -23.36
C SER A 106 -2.14 -10.01 -24.47
N LYS A 107 -3.35 -10.58 -24.30
CA LYS A 107 -3.83 -11.71 -25.11
C LYS A 107 -4.87 -11.35 -26.16
N ALA A 108 -5.52 -10.19 -26.06
CA ALA A 108 -6.55 -9.77 -26.98
C ALA A 108 -6.48 -8.25 -27.22
N PRO A 109 -6.79 -7.77 -28.44
CA PRO A 109 -6.96 -6.34 -28.68
C PRO A 109 -8.23 -5.81 -27.99
N ASP A 110 -8.17 -4.56 -27.53
CA ASP A 110 -9.31 -3.86 -26.94
C ASP A 110 -10.51 -3.83 -27.90
N LYS A 111 -11.72 -4.05 -27.37
CA LYS A 111 -12.96 -3.91 -28.14
C LYS A 111 -13.42 -2.46 -28.11
N GLU A 112 -14.26 -2.07 -29.08
CA GLU A 112 -14.88 -0.74 -29.08
C GLU A 112 -15.72 -0.47 -27.81
N GLU A 113 -16.28 -1.51 -27.20
CA GLU A 113 -17.05 -1.45 -25.95
C GLU A 113 -16.17 -1.19 -24.71
N ASP A 114 -14.87 -1.49 -24.78
CA ASP A 114 -13.91 -1.28 -23.67
C ASP A 114 -13.40 0.19 -23.63
N VAL A 115 -13.65 0.97 -24.68
CA VAL A 115 -13.26 2.38 -24.76
C VAL A 115 -14.29 3.24 -24.04
N MET A 116 -13.92 3.76 -22.86
CA MET A 116 -14.78 4.69 -22.12
C MET A 116 -15.05 5.99 -22.92
N PRO A 117 -16.28 6.54 -22.85
CA PRO A 117 -16.62 7.77 -23.54
C PRO A 117 -15.85 8.97 -22.96
N LEU A 118 -14.90 9.48 -23.73
CA LEU A 118 -14.14 10.69 -23.41
C LEU A 118 -15.02 11.94 -23.64
N HIS A 119 -15.53 12.54 -22.57
CA HIS A 119 -16.21 13.84 -22.66
C HIS A 119 -15.18 14.96 -22.80
N TYR A 120 -15.11 15.57 -23.99
CA TYR A 120 -14.26 16.74 -24.25
C TYR A 120 -14.70 17.94 -23.39
N GLN A 121 -13.84 18.38 -22.47
CA GLN A 121 -14.02 19.64 -21.76
C GLN A 121 -13.30 20.75 -22.53
N SER A 122 -14.06 21.73 -23.03
CA SER A 122 -13.48 22.88 -23.72
C SER A 122 -12.57 23.67 -22.78
N ARG A 123 -11.31 23.85 -23.19
CA ARG A 123 -10.30 24.60 -22.46
C ARG A 123 -10.77 26.06 -22.32
N THR A 124 -11.25 26.45 -21.15
CA THR A 124 -11.64 27.84 -20.89
C THR A 124 -10.37 28.63 -20.61
N GLU A 125 -10.10 29.67 -21.40
CA GLU A 125 -8.82 30.38 -21.53
C GLU A 125 -8.44 31.27 -20.32
N ASN A 126 -8.92 30.97 -19.12
CA ASN A 126 -8.59 31.73 -17.91
C ASN A 126 -8.65 30.84 -16.65
N GLN A 127 -7.58 30.09 -16.40
CA GLN A 127 -7.16 29.77 -15.04
C GLN A 127 -5.70 29.31 -15.06
N SER A 128 -4.90 29.97 -14.23
CA SER A 128 -3.52 29.69 -13.90
C SER A 128 -3.24 28.19 -13.76
N ARG A 129 -2.12 27.75 -14.33
CA ARG A 129 -1.52 26.41 -14.18
C ARG A 129 -1.16 26.12 -12.72
N THR A 130 -2.14 25.69 -11.93
CA THR A 130 -1.92 24.89 -10.73
C THR A 130 -3.21 24.16 -10.38
N GLU A 131 -3.13 22.83 -10.20
CA GLU A 131 -4.10 22.02 -9.42
C GLU A 131 -5.44 21.58 -10.03
N LYS A 132 -5.53 21.11 -11.29
CA LYS A 132 -6.70 20.32 -11.76
C LYS A 132 -6.36 19.24 -12.79
N SER A 133 -5.39 18.37 -12.51
CA SER A 133 -5.13 17.16 -13.30
C SER A 133 -5.68 15.87 -12.66
N ASP A 134 -6.12 15.92 -11.40
CA ASP A 134 -6.51 14.70 -10.67
C ASP A 134 -8.01 14.38 -10.76
N SER A 135 -8.85 15.32 -11.24
CA SER A 135 -10.32 15.13 -11.25
C SER A 135 -10.89 14.46 -12.52
N ILE A 136 -10.05 13.99 -13.45
CA ILE A 136 -10.50 13.40 -14.73
C ILE A 136 -10.50 11.85 -14.68
N LEU A 137 -9.83 11.24 -13.70
CA LEU A 137 -9.69 9.78 -13.60
C LEU A 137 -10.73 9.12 -12.66
N GLU A 138 -11.56 9.89 -11.97
CA GLU A 138 -12.43 9.39 -10.90
C GLU A 138 -13.91 9.23 -11.28
N GLN A 139 -14.30 9.49 -12.53
CA GLN A 139 -15.70 9.31 -12.95
C GLN A 139 -15.88 7.97 -13.66
N ASP A 140 -16.46 7.03 -12.89
CA ASP A 140 -17.11 5.78 -13.32
C ASP A 140 -16.24 4.52 -13.45
N ALA A 141 -15.24 4.35 -12.58
CA ALA A 141 -14.72 3.02 -12.26
C ALA A 141 -15.59 2.36 -11.17
N ASP A 142 -16.76 1.84 -11.55
CA ASP A 142 -17.59 0.98 -10.69
C ASP A 142 -16.97 -0.44 -10.56
N ASP A 143 -15.64 -0.49 -10.46
CA ASP A 143 -14.83 -1.69 -10.38
C ASP A 143 -14.42 -1.90 -8.93
N ASP A 144 -14.93 -2.98 -8.32
CA ASP A 144 -14.72 -3.36 -6.92
C ASP A 144 -13.21 -3.41 -6.55
N GLU A 145 -12.32 -3.60 -7.52
CA GLU A 145 -10.86 -3.59 -7.33
C GLU A 145 -10.30 -2.19 -6.99
N THR A 146 -10.95 -1.11 -7.42
CA THR A 146 -10.55 0.27 -7.10
C THR A 146 -10.88 0.68 -5.67
N LYS A 147 -11.77 -0.06 -4.99
CA LYS A 147 -12.17 0.19 -3.61
C LYS A 147 -10.98 0.16 -2.64
N TRP A 148 -11.01 1.04 -1.65
CA TRP A 148 -10.01 1.10 -0.58
C TRP A 148 -10.00 -0.22 0.20
N ASN A 149 -8.81 -0.77 0.46
CA ASN A 149 -8.64 -2.07 1.11
C ASN A 149 -7.33 -2.14 1.90
N ILE A 150 -7.14 -3.22 2.66
CA ILE A 150 -6.06 -3.33 3.66
C ILE A 150 -4.67 -3.27 3.04
N ARG A 151 -4.52 -3.73 1.78
CA ARG A 151 -3.25 -3.63 1.07
C ARG A 151 -2.91 -2.18 0.75
N LYS A 152 -3.89 -1.44 0.23
CA LYS A 152 -3.75 -0.01 -0.09
C LYS A 152 -3.50 0.80 1.18
N GLY A 153 -4.23 0.50 2.26
CA GLY A 153 -4.01 1.11 3.58
C GLY A 153 -2.60 0.87 4.12
N ALA A 154 -2.10 -0.37 4.05
CA ALA A 154 -0.74 -0.67 4.48
C ALA A 154 0.34 0.00 3.61
N ALA A 155 0.17 0.01 2.28
CA ALA A 155 1.07 0.70 1.36
C ALA A 155 1.06 2.22 1.57
N GLY A 156 -0.12 2.80 1.79
CA GLY A 156 -0.29 4.21 2.12
C GLY A 156 0.34 4.58 3.46
N ALA A 157 0.19 3.72 4.48
CA ALA A 157 0.91 3.88 5.74
C ALA A 157 2.42 3.88 5.54
N LEU A 158 2.96 2.94 4.77
CA LEU A 158 4.40 2.89 4.48
C LEU A 158 4.89 4.15 3.74
N ASP A 159 4.17 4.62 2.72
CA ASP A 159 4.51 5.85 1.99
C ASP A 159 4.48 7.07 2.95
N CYS A 160 3.44 7.21 3.77
CA CYS A 160 3.35 8.29 4.77
C CYS A 160 4.50 8.25 5.78
N ILE A 161 4.90 7.07 6.27
CA ILE A 161 6.06 6.94 7.16
C ILE A 161 7.35 7.35 6.45
N THR A 162 7.50 7.00 5.17
CA THR A 162 8.68 7.33 4.36
C THR A 162 8.85 8.83 4.17
N ARG A 163 7.76 9.59 4.11
CA ARG A 163 7.76 11.07 4.00
C ARG A 163 8.27 11.78 5.25
N CYS A 164 8.27 11.13 6.41
CA CYS A 164 8.75 11.72 7.65
C CYS A 164 10.26 11.55 7.77
N GLN A 165 11.01 12.65 7.61
CA GLN A 165 12.47 12.66 7.52
C GLN A 165 13.15 12.03 8.75
N GLU A 166 12.58 12.20 9.93
CA GLU A 166 13.04 11.63 11.19
C GLU A 166 12.92 10.10 11.22
N LEU A 167 11.98 9.54 10.45
CA LEU A 167 11.68 8.12 10.41
C LEU A 167 12.25 7.41 9.18
N THR A 168 12.53 8.11 8.08
CA THR A 168 12.89 7.46 6.80
C THR A 168 14.12 6.57 6.92
N GLN A 169 15.20 7.06 7.56
CA GLN A 169 16.43 6.27 7.74
C GLN A 169 16.24 5.06 8.67
N PRO A 170 15.67 5.21 9.89
CA PRO A 170 15.28 4.08 10.73
C PRO A 170 14.36 3.08 10.01
N LEU A 171 13.38 3.56 9.26
CA LEU A 171 12.45 2.74 8.48
C LEU A 171 13.20 1.89 7.46
N LEU A 172 14.04 2.50 6.61
CA LEU A 172 14.80 1.80 5.57
C LEU A 172 15.70 0.71 6.17
N LYS A 173 16.33 0.98 7.31
CA LYS A 173 17.16 -0.01 8.03
C LYS A 173 16.35 -1.24 8.47
N GLN A 174 15.10 -1.05 8.89
CA GLN A 174 14.24 -2.14 9.34
C GLN A 174 13.56 -2.87 8.18
N ILE A 175 12.99 -2.14 7.22
CA ILE A 175 12.15 -2.71 6.16
C ILE A 175 12.95 -3.23 4.97
N GLY A 176 14.13 -2.68 4.68
CA GLY A 176 14.96 -3.04 3.53
C GLY A 176 15.27 -4.55 3.44
N PRO A 177 15.81 -5.19 4.50
CA PRO A 177 16.06 -6.63 4.50
C PRO A 177 14.79 -7.47 4.31
N LEU A 178 13.65 -7.01 4.84
CA LEU A 178 12.37 -7.70 4.71
C LEU A 178 11.87 -7.66 3.26
N ILE A 179 11.97 -6.50 2.61
CA ILE A 179 11.63 -6.34 1.18
C ILE A 179 12.50 -7.26 0.32
N VAL A 180 13.81 -7.31 0.55
CA VAL A 180 14.71 -8.21 -0.19
C VAL A 180 14.27 -9.68 -0.06
N ASN A 181 13.87 -10.11 1.14
CA ASN A 181 13.34 -11.46 1.35
C ASN A 181 12.02 -11.70 0.60
N PHE A 182 11.12 -10.72 0.59
CA PHE A 182 9.86 -10.78 -0.15
C PHE A 182 10.10 -10.89 -1.67
N LEU A 183 11.01 -10.08 -2.21
CA LEU A 183 11.41 -10.09 -3.63
C LEU A 183 12.10 -11.39 -4.06
N GLY A 184 12.87 -12.01 -3.15
CA GLY A 184 13.55 -13.28 -3.38
C GLY A 184 12.68 -14.52 -3.14
N SER A 185 11.45 -14.34 -2.66
CA SER A 185 10.55 -15.46 -2.37
C SER A 185 10.02 -16.10 -3.65
N SER A 186 10.18 -17.42 -3.78
CA SER A 186 9.52 -18.22 -4.82
C SER A 186 8.08 -18.63 -4.43
N ASP A 187 7.53 -17.99 -3.40
CA ASP A 187 6.17 -18.24 -2.92
C ASP A 187 5.17 -17.74 -3.96
N TYR A 188 4.75 -18.66 -4.82
CA TYR A 188 3.50 -18.58 -5.55
C TYR A 188 2.51 -19.43 -4.77
N LEU A 189 1.72 -18.81 -3.89
CA LEU A 189 0.78 -19.54 -3.04
C LEU A 189 -0.21 -20.32 -3.92
N PHE A 190 0.00 -21.63 -4.05
CA PHE A 190 -0.83 -22.53 -4.84
C PHE A 190 -2.12 -22.79 -4.05
N VAL A 191 -3.17 -21.99 -4.28
CA VAL A 191 -4.51 -22.30 -3.75
C VAL A 191 -5.11 -23.41 -4.59
N TYR A 192 -4.67 -24.63 -4.28
CA TYR A 192 -5.25 -25.90 -4.68
C TYR A 192 -6.66 -25.92 -4.07
N PHE A 193 -7.72 -25.68 -4.84
CA PHE A 193 -8.98 -26.46 -4.79
C PHE A 193 -10.00 -25.90 -5.80
N VAL A 194 -10.15 -26.65 -6.90
CA VAL A 194 -11.34 -26.76 -7.77
C VAL A 194 -11.61 -25.63 -8.79
N ARG A 195 -11.26 -25.95 -10.05
CA ARG A 195 -11.86 -25.48 -11.34
C ARG A 195 -11.75 -23.99 -11.73
N LYS A 196 -10.59 -23.61 -12.28
CA LYS A 196 -10.35 -23.08 -13.65
C LYS A 196 -8.86 -22.68 -13.72
N GLN A 197 -8.27 -22.64 -14.90
CA GLN A 197 -6.81 -22.58 -15.16
C GLN A 197 -6.10 -21.25 -14.80
N HIS A 198 -6.47 -20.59 -13.70
CA HIS A 198 -5.77 -19.39 -13.23
C HIS A 198 -5.28 -19.67 -11.82
N THR A 199 -4.00 -20.02 -11.72
CA THR A 199 -3.27 -20.16 -10.46
C THR A 199 -3.39 -18.83 -9.72
N LYS A 200 -4.28 -18.74 -8.72
CA LYS A 200 -4.44 -17.56 -7.86
C LYS A 200 -3.22 -17.44 -6.97
N GLN A 201 -2.19 -16.77 -7.49
CA GLN A 201 -0.88 -16.66 -6.86
C GLN A 201 -0.78 -15.35 -6.07
N THR A 202 -1.07 -15.40 -4.77
CA THR A 202 -0.57 -14.38 -3.84
C THR A 202 0.95 -14.55 -3.76
N SER A 203 1.74 -13.67 -4.39
CA SER A 203 3.20 -13.72 -4.28
C SER A 203 3.74 -12.68 -3.30
N ASN A 204 4.63 -13.10 -2.41
CA ASN A 204 5.41 -12.15 -1.59
C ASN A 204 6.21 -11.19 -2.48
N LYS A 205 6.60 -11.63 -3.67
CA LYS A 205 7.30 -10.81 -4.66
C LYS A 205 6.47 -9.60 -5.08
N GLU A 206 5.18 -9.79 -5.35
CA GLU A 206 4.24 -8.74 -5.73
C GLU A 206 4.09 -7.70 -4.59
N ALA A 207 3.88 -8.15 -3.35
CA ALA A 207 3.81 -7.26 -2.19
C ALA A 207 5.13 -6.52 -1.91
N GLY A 208 6.27 -7.18 -2.17
CA GLY A 208 7.60 -6.57 -2.09
C GLY A 208 7.79 -5.44 -3.11
N LEU A 209 7.31 -5.61 -4.34
CA LEU A 209 7.32 -4.56 -5.36
C LEU A 209 6.39 -3.40 -5.02
N LEU A 210 5.20 -3.67 -4.47
CA LEU A 210 4.30 -2.65 -3.94
C LEU A 210 5.00 -1.81 -2.86
N ALA A 211 5.70 -2.46 -1.92
CA ALA A 211 6.46 -1.78 -0.88
C ALA A 211 7.61 -0.94 -1.47
N VAL A 212 8.33 -1.45 -2.47
CA VAL A 212 9.37 -0.69 -3.19
C VAL A 212 8.78 0.58 -3.79
N GLY A 213 7.66 0.49 -4.52
CA GLY A 213 7.03 1.67 -5.11
C GLY A 213 6.55 2.69 -4.07
N ALA A 214 6.04 2.23 -2.93
CA ALA A 214 5.67 3.08 -1.81
C ALA A 214 6.88 3.83 -1.22
N LEU A 215 8.04 3.17 -1.11
CA LEU A 215 9.27 3.82 -0.64
C LEU A 215 9.83 4.83 -1.68
N CYS A 216 9.84 4.46 -2.96
CA CYS A 216 10.42 5.25 -4.04
C CYS A 216 9.69 6.58 -4.30
N ALA A 217 8.41 6.67 -3.94
CA ALA A 217 7.57 7.86 -4.08
C ALA A 217 8.18 9.12 -3.45
N THR A 218 8.71 8.98 -2.24
CA THR A 218 9.00 10.12 -1.35
C THR A 218 10.34 9.99 -0.62
N GLY A 219 10.94 8.78 -0.59
CA GLY A 219 12.28 8.52 -0.09
C GLY A 219 13.37 8.63 -1.17
N TYR A 220 13.09 9.31 -2.29
CA TYR A 220 13.92 9.30 -3.50
C TYR A 220 15.42 9.47 -3.20
N GLU A 221 15.83 10.55 -2.52
CA GLU A 221 17.25 10.83 -2.23
C GLU A 221 17.95 9.72 -1.45
N LEU A 222 17.24 9.06 -0.53
CA LEU A 222 17.78 7.99 0.30
C LEU A 222 17.82 6.64 -0.42
N ILE A 223 16.97 6.46 -1.42
CA ILE A 223 16.84 5.22 -2.20
C ILE A 223 17.66 5.30 -3.50
N THR A 224 17.97 6.49 -4.01
CA THR A 224 18.79 6.73 -5.22
C THR A 224 20.03 5.86 -5.29
N PRO A 225 20.85 5.68 -4.22
CA PRO A 225 22.03 4.82 -4.28
C PRO A 225 21.74 3.34 -4.60
N GLN A 226 20.50 2.88 -4.39
CA GLN A 226 20.05 1.51 -4.67
C GLN A 226 19.35 1.37 -6.02
N LEU A 227 18.86 2.47 -6.62
CA LEU A 227 18.13 2.46 -7.89
C LEU A 227 18.88 1.77 -9.05
N PRO A 228 20.21 1.91 -9.21
CA PRO A 228 20.95 1.20 -10.26
C PRO A 228 20.83 -0.34 -10.19
N LYS A 229 20.51 -0.90 -9.02
CA LYS A 229 20.25 -2.34 -8.85
C LYS A 229 18.76 -2.66 -8.91
N MET A 230 17.92 -1.79 -8.32
CA MET A 230 16.48 -2.02 -8.23
C MET A 230 15.76 -1.86 -9.57
N VAL A 231 16.13 -0.85 -10.38
CA VAL A 231 15.49 -0.59 -11.67
C VAL A 231 15.65 -1.76 -12.64
N PRO A 232 16.86 -2.33 -12.87
CA PRO A 232 16.99 -3.54 -13.69
C PRO A 232 16.17 -4.72 -13.18
N TYR A 233 16.09 -4.90 -11.86
CA TYR A 233 15.27 -5.95 -11.27
C TYR A 233 13.77 -5.73 -11.55
N MET A 234 13.25 -4.52 -11.36
CA MET A 234 11.85 -4.20 -11.65
C MET A 234 11.53 -4.38 -13.14
N LEU A 235 12.42 -3.94 -14.04
CA LEU A 235 12.28 -4.13 -15.49
C LEU A 235 12.22 -5.62 -15.86
N MET A 236 12.95 -6.47 -15.15
CA MET A 236 12.86 -7.93 -15.32
C MET A 236 11.50 -8.47 -14.83
N GLN A 237 10.96 -7.95 -13.72
CA GLN A 237 9.66 -8.38 -13.19
C GLN A 237 8.47 -7.95 -14.06
N MET A 238 8.60 -6.94 -14.93
CA MET A 238 7.56 -6.61 -15.93
C MET A 238 7.28 -7.75 -16.92
N LYS A 239 8.14 -8.77 -16.96
CA LYS A 239 8.01 -9.96 -17.82
C LYS A 239 7.74 -11.23 -17.02
N ASP A 240 7.32 -11.12 -15.75
CA ASP A 240 6.95 -12.26 -14.92
C ASP A 240 5.74 -13.00 -15.53
N GLU A 241 5.58 -14.27 -15.21
CA GLU A 241 4.40 -15.04 -15.65
C GLU A 241 3.13 -14.61 -14.91
N ASN A 242 3.28 -14.00 -13.73
CA ASN A 242 2.18 -13.47 -12.95
C ASN A 242 1.88 -12.01 -13.35
N ILE A 243 0.72 -11.79 -13.97
CA ILE A 243 0.26 -10.47 -14.42
C ILE A 243 0.22 -9.42 -13.29
N LEU A 244 -0.06 -9.83 -12.05
CA LEU A 244 -0.08 -8.91 -10.90
C LEU A 244 1.34 -8.43 -10.56
N VAL A 245 2.34 -9.31 -10.69
CA VAL A 245 3.76 -8.93 -10.55
C VAL A 245 4.16 -7.96 -11.65
N CYS A 246 3.74 -8.21 -12.90
CA CYS A 246 4.01 -7.32 -14.02
C CYS A 246 3.39 -5.93 -13.80
N SER A 247 2.10 -5.89 -13.46
CA SER A 247 1.36 -4.65 -13.22
C SER A 247 2.00 -3.82 -12.11
N ILE A 248 2.29 -4.43 -10.95
CA ILE A 248 2.93 -3.69 -9.85
C ILE A 248 4.37 -3.29 -10.16
N ALA A 249 5.11 -4.07 -10.96
CA ALA A 249 6.45 -3.69 -11.41
C ALA A 249 6.41 -2.46 -12.32
N CYS A 250 5.46 -2.40 -13.27
CA CYS A 250 5.22 -1.23 -14.10
C CYS A 250 4.90 0.00 -13.23
N TRP A 251 4.00 -0.16 -12.25
CA TRP A 251 3.65 0.91 -11.32
C TRP A 251 4.88 1.37 -10.51
N ALA A 252 5.64 0.46 -9.92
CA ALA A 252 6.82 0.78 -9.11
C ALA A 252 7.91 1.50 -9.92
N ILE A 253 8.14 1.11 -11.19
CA ILE A 253 9.07 1.81 -12.10
C ILE A 253 8.60 3.24 -12.37
N SER A 254 7.29 3.45 -12.54
CA SER A 254 6.78 4.81 -12.77
C SER A 254 7.08 5.76 -11.59
N ARG A 255 7.20 5.23 -10.36
CA ARG A 255 7.57 6.01 -9.16
C ARG A 255 9.00 6.54 -9.19
N VAL A 256 9.87 5.96 -10.03
CA VAL A 256 11.27 6.39 -10.20
C VAL A 256 11.52 7.00 -11.57
N SER A 257 10.48 7.45 -12.28
CA SER A 257 10.61 7.99 -13.64
C SER A 257 11.61 9.15 -13.72
N LEU A 258 11.63 10.02 -12.70
CA LEU A 258 12.55 11.16 -12.61
C LEU A 258 14.02 10.76 -12.56
N TRP A 259 14.33 9.53 -12.15
CA TRP A 259 15.70 9.03 -12.13
C TRP A 259 16.29 8.88 -13.53
N PHE A 260 15.46 8.50 -14.50
CA PHE A 260 15.89 8.37 -15.90
C PHE A 260 16.26 9.73 -16.52
N ASP A 261 15.70 10.84 -16.02
CA ASP A 261 16.02 12.19 -16.48
C ASP A 261 17.34 12.72 -15.88
N THR A 262 17.90 12.04 -14.87
CA THR A 262 19.13 12.46 -14.18
C THR A 262 20.39 11.72 -14.61
N GLU A 263 20.26 10.65 -15.42
CA GLU A 263 21.40 9.96 -16.03
C GLU A 263 21.72 10.53 -17.43
N ASP A 264 22.24 11.75 -17.46
CA ASP A 264 22.98 12.35 -18.60
C ASP A 264 24.45 12.61 -18.20
#